data_AF-A0A8S9S386-F1
#
_entry.id   AF-A0A8S9S386-F1
#
_cell.length_a   1.000
_cell.length_b   1.000
_cell.length_c   1.000
_cell.angle_alpha   90.00
_cell.angle_beta   90.00
_cell.angle_gamma   90.00
#
_symmetry.space_group_name_H-M   'P 1'
#
loop_
_entity.id
_entity.type
_entity.pdbx_description
1 polymer ?
#
loop_
_entity_poly.entity_id
_entity_poly.type
_entity_poly.pdbx_seq_one_letter_code
_entity_poly.pdbx_strand_id
1 'polypeptide(L)'
;MKLPRGSMTILALYIFIHHMEALEVGGPTQELINSICIESGDYELCRKIIHKHLETKTTNLLDLTHLICRIATEHASDTYVFIGNILREHPDLEVTTGLNTCLTAYTGETSTFLKVRHEFCREEYERMIIDILSTRKILKRCRTDFPIPLNKKKLLI
;
A
#
# COMPACT_ATOMS: atom_id res chain seq x y z
N MET A 1 -18.07 27.56 49.66
CA MET A 1 -16.89 27.97 48.85
C MET A 1 -17.39 28.45 47.50
N LYS A 2 -17.23 29.74 47.18
CA LYS A 2 -17.56 30.30 45.87
C LYS A 2 -16.35 30.10 44.97
N LEU A 3 -16.45 29.22 43.97
CA LEU A 3 -15.40 29.11 42.95
C LEU A 3 -15.27 30.45 42.23
N PRO A 4 -14.05 30.98 42.03
CA PRO A 4 -13.85 32.25 41.35
C PRO A 4 -14.34 32.13 39.90
N ARG A 5 -15.13 33.11 39.48
CA ARG A 5 -15.83 33.15 38.17
C ARG A 5 -14.87 33.03 36.97
N GLY A 6 -13.59 33.35 37.15
CA GLY A 6 -12.53 33.20 36.15
C GLY A 6 -11.92 31.80 36.02
N SER A 7 -12.20 30.88 36.96
CA SER A 7 -11.67 29.50 36.89
C SER A 7 -12.51 28.60 35.98
N MET A 8 -13.81 28.88 35.81
CA MET A 8 -14.69 28.10 34.93
C MET A 8 -14.45 28.41 33.45
N THR A 9 -14.04 29.65 33.12
CA THR A 9 -13.69 30.03 31.74
C THR A 9 -12.38 29.41 31.27
N ILE A 10 -11.40 29.26 32.16
CA ILE A 10 -10.13 28.60 31.84
C ILE A 10 -10.34 27.10 31.61
N LEU A 11 -11.19 26.45 32.42
CA LEU A 11 -11.53 25.05 32.24
C LEU A 11 -12.34 24.80 30.96
N ALA A 12 -13.27 25.71 30.61
CA ALA A 12 -14.01 25.66 29.34
C ALA A 12 -13.07 25.85 28.13
N LEU A 13 -12.08 26.74 28.22
CA LEU A 13 -11.05 26.90 27.19
C LEU A 13 -10.18 25.64 27.05
N TYR A 14 -9.78 24.99 28.15
CA TYR A 14 -9.01 23.73 28.09
C TYR A 14 -9.81 22.58 27.46
N ILE A 15 -11.11 22.49 27.73
CA ILE A 15 -12.00 21.49 27.08
C ILE A 15 -12.17 21.79 25.59
N PHE A 16 -12.31 23.07 25.20
CA PHE A 16 -12.36 23.48 23.79
C PHE A 16 -11.03 23.25 23.06
N ILE A 17 -9.87 23.48 23.71
CA ILE A 17 -8.55 23.24 23.12
C ILE A 17 -8.33 21.74 22.88
N HIS A 18 -8.73 20.86 23.82
CA HIS A 18 -8.68 19.41 23.63
C HIS A 18 -9.74 18.87 22.63
N HIS A 19 -10.80 19.62 22.32
CA HIS A 19 -11.75 19.27 21.25
C HIS A 19 -11.33 19.76 19.85
N MET A 20 -10.33 20.65 19.76
CA MET A 20 -9.82 21.14 18.47
C MET A 20 -8.81 20.18 17.83
N GLU A 21 -8.31 19.17 18.55
CA GLU A 21 -7.40 18.14 18.03
C GLU A 21 -8.10 17.00 17.26
N ALA A 22 -9.40 17.10 16.94
CA ALA A 22 -10.15 16.05 16.24
C ALA A 22 -10.96 16.53 15.03
N LEU A 23 -10.55 17.62 14.38
CA LEU A 23 -11.18 18.14 13.14
C LEU A 23 -10.21 18.17 11.96
N GLU A 24 -9.53 17.05 11.69
CA GLU A 24 -9.13 16.71 10.31
C GLU A 24 -10.03 15.57 9.80
N VAL A 25 -11.33 15.83 9.70
CA VAL A 25 -12.20 15.02 8.83
C VAL A 25 -12.34 15.77 7.52
N GLY A 26 -11.52 15.36 6.54
CA GLY A 26 -11.95 15.42 5.14
C GLY A 26 -11.56 16.66 4.34
N GLY A 27 -10.27 17.00 4.22
CA GLY A 27 -9.87 17.80 3.06
C GLY A 27 -10.21 17.04 1.75
N PRO A 28 -10.31 17.71 0.58
CA PRO A 28 -10.66 17.07 -0.69
C PRO A 28 -9.83 15.81 -1.02
N THR A 29 -8.57 15.79 -0.57
CA THR A 29 -7.68 14.63 -0.66
C THR A 29 -8.14 13.44 0.18
N GLN A 30 -8.57 13.66 1.43
CA GLN A 30 -9.01 12.56 2.29
C GLN A 30 -10.34 11.97 1.81
N GLU A 31 -11.24 12.80 1.26
CA GLU A 31 -12.46 12.33 0.61
C GLU A 31 -12.15 11.45 -0.61
N LEU A 32 -11.22 11.89 -1.46
CA LEU A 32 -10.75 11.11 -2.60
C LEU A 32 -10.12 9.77 -2.19
N ILE A 33 -9.26 9.77 -1.16
CA ILE A 33 -8.65 8.54 -0.63
C ILE A 33 -9.75 7.60 -0.11
N ASN A 34 -10.74 8.13 0.62
CA ASN A 34 -11.84 7.34 1.15
C ASN A 34 -12.68 6.71 0.02
N SER A 35 -12.99 7.47 -1.04
CA SER A 35 -13.76 6.96 -2.18
C SER A 35 -13.03 5.88 -2.97
N ILE A 36 -11.70 5.92 -3.01
CA ILE A 36 -10.90 4.88 -3.67
C ILE A 36 -10.79 3.65 -2.77
N CYS A 37 -10.50 3.84 -1.48
CA CYS A 37 -10.27 2.71 -0.58
C CYS A 37 -11.53 1.93 -0.24
N ILE A 38 -12.73 2.53 -0.31
CA ILE A 38 -13.99 1.79 -0.08
C ILE A 38 -14.26 0.73 -1.16
N GLU A 39 -13.75 0.96 -2.37
CA GLU A 39 -13.82 0.03 -3.50
C GLU A 39 -12.73 -1.05 -3.44
N SER A 40 -11.84 -0.97 -2.45
CA SER A 40 -10.78 -1.97 -2.25
C SER A 40 -11.26 -3.14 -1.40
N GLY A 41 -10.65 -4.31 -1.58
CA GLY A 41 -10.93 -5.49 -0.74
C GLY A 41 -10.43 -5.34 0.71
N ASP A 42 -9.64 -4.31 1.01
CA ASP A 42 -9.11 -4.02 2.35
C ASP A 42 -8.93 -2.49 2.52
N TYR A 43 -9.99 -1.86 3.02
CA TYR A 43 -10.07 -0.41 3.19
C TYR A 43 -8.95 0.15 4.09
N GLU A 44 -8.68 -0.51 5.23
CA GLU A 44 -7.69 -0.04 6.19
C GLU A 44 -6.27 -0.18 5.65
N LEU A 45 -5.98 -1.28 4.96
CA LEU A 45 -4.70 -1.46 4.29
C LEU A 45 -4.50 -0.42 3.19
N CYS A 46 -5.50 -0.18 2.35
CA CYS A 46 -5.46 0.84 1.31
C CYS A 46 -5.14 2.22 1.89
N ARG A 47 -5.88 2.64 2.93
CA ARG A 47 -5.65 3.93 3.58
C ARG A 47 -4.26 4.04 4.17
N LYS A 48 -3.82 3.01 4.90
CA LYS A 48 -2.51 3.00 5.54
C LYS A 48 -1.38 3.09 4.52
N ILE A 49 -1.48 2.37 3.40
CA ILE A 49 -0.49 2.41 2.33
C ILE A 49 -0.42 3.79 1.69
N ILE A 50 -1.57 4.37 1.31
CA ILE A 50 -1.60 5.68 0.67
C ILE A 50 -1.02 6.75 1.61
N HIS A 51 -1.49 6.80 2.86
CA HIS A 51 -1.01 7.77 3.86
C HIS A 51 0.47 7.66 4.16
N LYS A 52 1.02 6.44 4.18
CA LYS A 52 2.45 6.22 4.40
C LYS A 52 3.33 6.84 3.31
N HIS A 53 2.83 6.93 2.07
CA HIS A 53 3.60 7.38 0.91
C HIS A 53 3.16 8.74 0.36
N LEU A 54 2.15 9.37 0.97
CA LEU A 54 1.70 10.70 0.62
C LEU A 54 2.75 11.72 1.09
N GLU A 55 3.42 12.40 0.15
CA GLU A 55 4.46 13.39 0.48
C GLU A 55 3.86 14.77 0.81
N THR A 56 2.67 15.07 0.27
CA THR A 56 1.98 16.34 0.41
C THR A 56 0.61 16.16 1.05
N LYS A 57 0.11 17.20 1.75
CA LYS A 57 -1.24 17.19 2.34
C LYS A 57 -2.37 17.24 1.30
N THR A 58 -2.04 17.60 0.06
CA THR A 58 -2.98 17.73 -1.05
C THR A 58 -2.50 16.91 -2.25
N THR A 59 -3.38 16.08 -2.80
CA THR A 59 -3.19 15.28 -4.01
C THR A 59 -4.46 15.30 -4.87
N ASN A 60 -4.31 15.13 -6.18
CA ASN A 60 -5.42 14.88 -7.10
C ASN A 60 -5.44 13.39 -7.53
N LEU A 61 -6.43 13.01 -8.36
CA LEU A 61 -6.58 11.64 -8.83
C LEU A 61 -5.41 11.17 -9.71
N LEU A 62 -4.83 12.05 -10.52
CA LEU A 62 -3.70 11.72 -11.39
C LEU A 62 -2.46 11.39 -10.55
N ASP A 63 -2.12 12.27 -9.61
CA ASP A 63 -0.99 12.09 -8.69
C ASP A 63 -1.18 10.84 -7.83
N LEU A 64 -2.41 10.58 -7.37
CA LEU A 64 -2.74 9.41 -6.58
C LEU A 64 -2.67 8.11 -7.40
N THR A 65 -3.09 8.14 -8.66
CA THR A 65 -2.96 6.99 -9.58
C THR A 65 -1.49 6.68 -9.84
N HIS A 66 -0.68 7.71 -10.10
CA HIS A 66 0.76 7.56 -10.26
C HIS A 66 1.41 6.99 -9.00
N LEU A 67 1.04 7.49 -7.82
CA LEU A 67 1.51 7.01 -6.53
C LEU A 67 1.17 5.53 -6.32
N ILE A 68 -0.08 5.13 -6.56
CA ILE A 68 -0.52 3.73 -6.40
C ILE A 68 0.23 2.81 -7.38
N CYS A 69 0.41 3.22 -8.64
CA CYS A 69 1.18 2.44 -9.62
C CYS A 69 2.64 2.28 -9.19
N ARG A 70 3.25 3.34 -8.65
CA ARG A 70 4.62 3.29 -8.12
C ARG A 70 4.72 2.31 -6.94
N ILE A 71 3.85 2.45 -5.95
CA ILE A 71 3.81 1.57 -4.76
C ILE A 71 3.64 0.10 -5.18
N ALA A 72 2.73 -0.18 -6.11
CA ALA A 72 2.50 -1.54 -6.60
C ALA A 72 3.74 -2.12 -7.31
N THR A 73 4.43 -1.30 -8.11
CA THR A 73 5.68 -1.69 -8.77
C THR A 73 6.79 -1.98 -7.75
N GLU A 74 6.95 -1.11 -6.76
CA GLU A 74 7.92 -1.27 -5.67
C GLU A 74 7.66 -2.56 -4.89
N HIS A 75 6.41 -2.83 -4.50
CA HIS A 75 6.04 -4.06 -3.78
C HIS A 75 6.26 -5.33 -4.61
N ALA A 76 5.92 -5.32 -5.91
CA ALA A 76 6.17 -6.46 -6.79
C ALA A 76 7.68 -6.74 -6.92
N SER A 77 8.49 -5.67 -7.06
CA SER A 77 9.95 -5.76 -7.15
C SER A 77 10.59 -6.24 -5.85
N ASP A 78 10.19 -5.69 -4.71
CA ASP A 78 10.66 -6.11 -3.38
C ASP A 78 10.36 -7.59 -3.12
N THR A 79 9.17 -8.05 -3.52
CA THR A 79 8.78 -9.45 -3.35
C THR A 79 9.57 -10.36 -4.27
N TYR A 80 9.81 -9.96 -5.52
CA TYR A 80 10.72 -10.66 -6.43
C TYR A 80 12.12 -10.82 -5.82
N VAL A 81 12.69 -9.73 -5.29
CA VAL A 81 14.02 -9.74 -4.65
C VAL A 81 14.02 -10.63 -3.40
N PHE A 82 12.96 -10.56 -2.59
CA PHE A 82 12.80 -11.39 -1.40
C PHE A 82 12.81 -12.89 -1.73
N ILE A 83 12.01 -13.31 -2.71
CA ILE A 83 11.96 -14.71 -3.18
C ILE A 83 13.33 -15.14 -3.71
N GLY A 84 13.97 -14.31 -4.53
CA GLY A 84 15.30 -14.59 -5.06
C GLY A 84 16.37 -14.74 -3.97
N ASN A 85 16.26 -13.98 -2.88
CA ASN A 85 17.16 -14.11 -1.74
C ASN A 85 16.96 -15.43 -0.99
N ILE A 86 15.71 -15.87 -0.78
CA ILE A 86 15.46 -17.18 -0.14
C ILE A 86 15.99 -18.32 -1.01
N LEU A 87 15.79 -18.26 -2.33
CA LEU A 87 16.31 -19.29 -3.26
C LEU A 87 17.84 -19.44 -3.20
N ARG A 88 18.57 -18.34 -2.95
CA ARG A 88 20.04 -18.37 -2.79
C ARG A 88 20.50 -19.02 -1.49
N GLU A 89 19.62 -19.18 -0.51
CA GLU A 89 19.92 -19.89 0.74
C GLU A 89 19.86 -21.42 0.57
N HIS A 90 19.59 -21.91 -0.65
CA HIS A 90 19.52 -23.34 -1.00
C HIS A 90 18.52 -24.11 -0.12
N PRO A 91 17.22 -23.74 -0.14
CA PRO A 91 16.20 -24.45 0.61
C PRO A 91 15.98 -25.86 0.03
N ASP A 92 15.18 -26.68 0.71
CA ASP A 92 14.82 -28.01 0.21
C ASP A 92 14.08 -27.95 -1.15
N LEU A 93 13.92 -29.11 -1.77
CA LEU A 93 13.39 -29.21 -3.13
C LEU A 93 11.93 -28.73 -3.24
N GLU A 94 11.10 -28.98 -2.23
CA GLU A 94 9.70 -28.58 -2.24
C GLU A 94 9.57 -27.06 -2.17
N VAL A 95 10.31 -26.45 -1.24
CA VAL A 95 10.38 -24.99 -1.08
C VAL A 95 10.98 -24.34 -2.33
N THR A 96 12.05 -24.90 -2.88
CA THR A 96 12.67 -24.41 -4.13
C THR A 96 11.67 -24.40 -5.29
N THR A 97 10.92 -25.49 -5.46
CA THR A 97 9.92 -25.61 -6.53
C THR A 97 8.83 -24.56 -6.38
N GLY A 98 8.26 -24.43 -5.17
CA GLY A 98 7.23 -23.43 -4.89
C GLY A 98 7.72 -21.99 -5.08
N LEU A 99 8.91 -21.66 -4.57
CA LEU A 99 9.50 -20.34 -4.73
C LEU A 99 9.84 -20.00 -6.18
N ASN A 100 10.29 -20.95 -7.00
CA ASN A 100 10.50 -20.71 -8.44
C ASN A 100 9.20 -20.40 -9.19
N THR A 101 8.10 -21.07 -8.84
CA THR A 101 6.78 -20.74 -9.39
C THR A 101 6.36 -19.32 -9.00
N CYS A 102 6.56 -18.93 -7.74
CA CYS A 102 6.30 -17.56 -7.28
C CYS A 102 7.23 -16.52 -7.94
N LEU A 103 8.52 -16.82 -8.08
CA LEU A 103 9.48 -15.93 -8.73
C LEU A 103 9.07 -15.64 -10.17
N THR A 104 8.60 -16.67 -10.89
CA THR A 104 8.07 -16.52 -12.25
C THR A 104 6.81 -15.65 -12.27
N ALA A 105 5.89 -15.83 -11.32
CA ALA A 105 4.71 -15.01 -11.19
C ALA A 105 5.06 -13.53 -10.93
N TYR A 106 5.94 -13.25 -9.95
CA TYR A 106 6.37 -11.89 -9.62
C TYR A 106 7.23 -11.23 -10.72
N THR A 107 7.96 -12.02 -11.52
CA THR A 107 8.61 -11.52 -12.74
C THR A 107 7.56 -11.02 -13.75
N GLY A 108 6.49 -11.80 -13.94
CA GLY A 108 5.37 -11.42 -14.80
C GLY A 108 4.65 -10.19 -14.28
N GLU A 109 4.36 -10.14 -12.98
CA GLU A 109 3.68 -9.00 -12.35
C GLU A 109 4.52 -7.71 -12.44
N THR A 110 5.81 -7.78 -12.11
CA THR A 110 6.73 -6.63 -12.23
C THR A 110 6.75 -6.11 -13.67
N SER A 111 6.83 -7.02 -14.63
CA SER A 111 6.80 -6.67 -16.06
C SER A 111 5.48 -6.02 -16.48
N THR A 112 4.34 -6.49 -15.95
CA THR A 112 3.03 -5.88 -16.18
C THR A 112 2.95 -4.48 -15.58
N PHE A 113 3.42 -4.25 -14.34
CA PHE A 113 3.37 -2.91 -13.75
C PHE A 113 4.28 -1.90 -14.45
N LEU A 114 5.39 -2.34 -15.06
CA LEU A 114 6.18 -1.48 -15.95
C LEU A 114 5.39 -1.06 -17.21
N LYS A 115 4.55 -1.94 -17.77
CA LYS A 115 3.65 -1.60 -18.88
C LYS A 115 2.54 -0.65 -18.45
N VAL A 116 1.88 -0.95 -17.32
CA VAL A 116 0.85 -0.10 -16.71
C VAL A 116 1.37 1.33 -16.53
N ARG A 117 2.61 1.50 -16.06
CA ARG A 117 3.25 2.82 -15.96
C ARG A 117 3.39 3.49 -17.32
N HIS A 118 3.83 2.77 -18.34
CA HIS A 118 3.96 3.30 -19.71
C HIS A 118 2.61 3.71 -20.31
N GLU A 119 1.57 2.89 -20.10
CA GLU A 119 0.20 3.16 -20.54
C GLU A 119 -0.38 4.38 -19.83
N PHE A 120 -0.16 4.52 -18.51
CA PHE A 120 -0.54 5.69 -17.74
C PHE A 120 0.10 6.97 -18.30
N CYS A 121 1.41 6.96 -18.57
CA CYS A 121 2.11 8.11 -19.16
C CYS A 121 1.61 8.50 -20.57
N ARG A 122 0.92 7.59 -21.26
CA ARG A 122 0.34 7.80 -22.59
C ARG A 122 -1.17 8.00 -22.56
N GLU A 123 -1.76 8.09 -21.37
CA GLU A 123 -3.20 8.22 -21.15
C GLU A 123 -4.02 7.04 -21.74
N GLU A 124 -3.39 5.86 -21.90
CA GLU A 124 -4.01 4.63 -22.41
C GLU A 124 -4.76 3.89 -21.29
N TYR A 125 -5.67 4.58 -20.58
CA TYR A 125 -6.27 4.09 -19.33
C TYR A 125 -7.07 2.77 -19.48
N GLU A 126 -7.71 2.53 -20.61
CA GLU A 126 -8.43 1.27 -20.84
C GLU A 126 -7.47 0.07 -20.85
N ARG A 127 -6.32 0.21 -21.52
CA ARG A 127 -5.27 -0.81 -21.57
C ARG A 127 -4.65 -0.99 -20.19
N MET A 128 -4.36 0.13 -19.52
CA MET A 128 -3.87 0.16 -18.14
C MET A 128 -4.76 -0.66 -17.20
N ILE A 129 -6.09 -0.49 -17.27
CA ILE A 129 -7.03 -1.24 -16.44
C ILE A 129 -7.02 -2.73 -16.78
N ILE A 130 -6.99 -3.09 -18.07
CA ILE A 130 -6.90 -4.50 -18.51
C ILE A 130 -5.63 -5.16 -17.96
N ASP A 131 -4.49 -4.49 -18.07
CA ASP A 131 -3.20 -5.00 -17.61
C ASP A 131 -3.15 -5.09 -16.08
N ILE A 132 -3.67 -4.10 -15.34
CA ILE A 132 -3.83 -4.17 -13.87
C ILE A 132 -4.70 -5.37 -13.48
N LEU A 133 -5.84 -5.58 -14.14
CA LEU A 133 -6.73 -6.71 -13.81
C LEU A 133 -6.09 -8.07 -14.13
N SER A 134 -5.17 -8.12 -15.09
CA SER A 134 -4.43 -9.33 -15.44
C SER A 134 -3.49 -9.81 -14.31
N THR A 135 -2.97 -8.89 -13.48
CA THR A 135 -2.02 -9.24 -12.40
C THR A 135 -2.62 -10.20 -11.39
N ARG A 136 -3.93 -10.10 -11.13
CA ARG A 136 -4.67 -11.04 -10.26
C ARG A 136 -4.52 -12.49 -10.71
N LYS A 137 -4.55 -12.74 -12.02
CA LYS A 137 -4.37 -14.09 -12.59
C LYS A 137 -2.92 -14.54 -12.52
N ILE A 138 -1.97 -13.62 -12.69
CA ILE A 138 -0.54 -13.89 -12.58
C ILE A 138 -0.20 -14.31 -11.15
N LEU A 139 -0.64 -13.53 -10.15
CA LEU A 139 -0.38 -13.78 -8.73
C LEU A 139 -0.99 -15.08 -8.22
N LYS A 140 -2.17 -15.48 -8.72
CA LYS A 140 -2.79 -16.78 -8.39
C LYS A 140 -1.92 -17.99 -8.73
N ARG A 141 -0.89 -17.84 -9.57
CA ARG A 141 0.06 -18.92 -9.88
C ARG A 141 1.10 -19.11 -8.79
N CYS A 142 1.39 -18.11 -7.97
CA CYS A 142 2.30 -18.27 -6.85
C CYS A 142 1.67 -19.22 -5.83
N ARG A 143 2.40 -20.30 -5.53
CA ARG A 143 2.01 -21.31 -4.55
C ARG A 143 2.28 -20.77 -3.13
N THR A 144 1.39 -21.01 -2.18
CA THR A 144 1.51 -20.48 -0.80
C THR A 144 1.36 -21.56 0.28
N ASP A 145 1.36 -22.82 -0.12
CA ASP A 145 1.08 -24.01 0.71
C ASP A 145 2.35 -24.78 1.13
N PHE A 146 3.53 -24.21 0.91
CA PHE A 146 4.81 -24.78 1.34
C PHE A 146 5.41 -23.96 2.50
N PRO A 147 6.24 -24.56 3.37
CA PRO A 147 6.84 -23.85 4.50
C PRO A 147 7.83 -22.80 4.00
N ILE A 148 7.52 -21.51 4.16
CA ILE A 148 8.46 -20.43 3.84
C ILE A 148 9.44 -20.28 5.01
N PRO A 149 10.75 -20.52 4.82
CA PRO A 149 11.72 -20.35 5.90
C PRO A 149 11.76 -18.89 6.35
N LEU A 150 11.87 -18.68 7.67
CA LEU A 150 11.99 -17.34 8.25
C LEU A 150 13.24 -16.65 7.71
N ASN A 151 13.07 -15.54 7.00
CA ASN A 151 14.19 -14.71 6.55
C ASN A 151 14.83 -14.03 7.77
N LYS A 152 15.90 -14.64 8.30
CA LYS A 152 16.62 -14.19 9.51
C LYS A 152 17.26 -12.81 9.34
N LYS A 153 17.48 -12.32 8.11
CA LYS A 153 18.05 -10.97 7.88
C LYS A 153 17.11 -9.83 8.27
N LYS A 154 15.79 -10.07 8.36
CA LYS A 154 14.80 -9.02 8.73
C LYS A 154 14.58 -8.91 10.25
N LEU A 155 15.15 -9.81 11.05
CA LEU A 155 15.06 -9.81 12.52
C LEU A 155 16.15 -8.96 13.21
N LEU A 156 17.05 -8.34 12.42
CA LEU A 156 18.19 -7.57 12.92
C LEU A 156 18.07 -6.05 12.65
N ILE A 157 16.86 -5.53 12.43
CA ILE A 157 16.58 -4.09 12.35
C ILE A 157 15.44 -3.75 13.31
#